data_AF-A0A957LK83-F1
#
_entry.id   AF-A0A957LK83-F1
#
_cell.length_a   1.000
_cell.length_b   1.000
_cell.length_c   1.000
_cell.angle_alpha   90.00
_cell.angle_beta   90.00
_cell.angle_gamma   90.00
#
_symmetry.space_group_name_H-M   'P 1'
#
loop_
_entity.id
_entity.type
_entity.pdbx_description
1 polymer ?
#
loop_
_entity_poly.entity_id
_entity_poly.type
_entity_poly.pdbx_seq_one_letter_code
_entity_poly.pdbx_strand_id
1 'polypeptide(L)' 'AEVLPGQTYSVTLNYDETAVPPYLNQEALALYYWNGFTWVKEPTSEVDIIAKRITATPNHFSSWAILAQPYIYLPLIME' A
#
# COMPACT_ATOMS: atom_id res chain seq x y z
N ALA A 1 3.65 16.84 10.08
CA ALA A 1 2.85 17.35 8.96
C ALA A 1 1.38 17.14 9.31
N GLU A 2 0.52 18.11 9.05
CA GLU A 2 -0.92 18.03 9.30
C GLU A 2 -1.62 18.24 7.96
N VAL A 3 -2.58 17.37 7.63
CA VAL A 3 -3.36 17.45 6.40
C VAL A 3 -4.67 18.11 6.77
N LEU A 4 -5.01 19.22 6.11
CA LEU A 4 -6.29 19.89 6.35
C LEU A 4 -7.45 18.97 5.97
N PRO A 5 -8.62 19.06 6.63
CA PRO A 5 -9.78 18.25 6.29
C PRO A 5 -10.13 18.35 4.79
N GLY A 6 -10.14 17.22 4.09
CA GLY A 6 -10.43 17.14 2.64
C GLY A 6 -9.21 17.34 1.74
N GLN A 7 -8.05 17.71 2.26
CA GLN A 7 -6.80 17.73 1.51
C GLN A 7 -6.26 16.30 1.37
N THR A 8 -5.78 15.95 0.18
CA THR A 8 -5.09 14.68 -0.07
C THR A 8 -3.59 14.90 -0.15
N TYR A 9 -2.85 13.82 0.05
CA TYR A 9 -1.41 13.80 -0.19
C TYR A 9 -1.04 12.57 -1.01
N SER A 10 0.06 12.65 -1.77
CA SER A 10 0.52 11.53 -2.57
C SER A 10 1.42 10.60 -1.77
N VAL A 11 1.10 9.31 -1.78
CA VAL A 11 1.98 8.23 -1.33
C VAL A 11 2.53 7.52 -2.55
N THR A 12 3.82 7.25 -2.56
CA THR A 12 4.48 6.44 -3.57
C THR A 12 5.47 5.53 -2.87
N LEU A 13 5.26 4.22 -3.02
CA LEU A 13 6.09 3.19 -2.41
C LEU A 13 6.60 2.26 -3.51
N ASN A 14 7.89 1.97 -3.49
CA ASN A 14 8.44 0.88 -4.27
C ASN A 14 8.33 -0.41 -3.45
N TYR A 15 8.26 -1.56 -4.12
CA TYR A 15 8.32 -2.87 -3.45
C TYR A 15 9.35 -3.76 -4.13
N ASP A 16 9.99 -4.62 -3.33
CA ASP A 16 10.87 -5.66 -3.84
C ASP A 16 10.02 -6.83 -4.34
N GLU A 17 10.05 -7.09 -5.65
CA GLU A 17 9.31 -8.20 -6.23
C GLU A 17 9.80 -9.56 -5.73
N THR A 18 11.06 -9.67 -5.32
CA THR A 18 11.64 -10.93 -4.83
C THR A 18 11.09 -11.31 -3.46
N ALA A 19 10.55 -10.33 -2.73
CA ALA A 19 9.84 -10.55 -1.50
C ALA A 19 8.39 -11.05 -1.72
N VAL A 20 7.83 -10.88 -2.91
CA VAL A 20 6.47 -11.35 -3.25
C VAL A 20 6.50 -12.87 -3.50
N PRO A 21 5.71 -13.69 -2.77
CA PRO A 21 5.65 -15.12 -3.02
C PRO A 21 5.24 -15.41 -4.47
N PRO A 22 5.88 -16.39 -5.14
CA PRO A 22 5.67 -16.63 -6.58
C PRO A 22 4.25 -17.10 -6.93
N TYR A 23 3.48 -17.59 -5.95
CA TYR A 23 2.09 -18.01 -6.12
C TYR A 23 1.09 -16.85 -5.95
N LEU A 24 1.56 -15.65 -5.58
CA LEU A 24 0.71 -14.49 -5.36
C LEU A 24 0.64 -13.64 -6.64
N ASN A 25 -0.58 -13.31 -7.06
CA ASN A 25 -0.77 -12.38 -8.18
C ASN A 25 -0.37 -10.96 -7.72
N GLN A 26 0.67 -10.39 -8.34
CA GLN A 26 1.14 -9.03 -8.02
C GLN A 26 0.07 -7.95 -8.29
N GLU A 27 -0.88 -8.19 -9.21
CA GLU A 27 -2.01 -7.28 -9.42
C GLU A 27 -2.97 -7.21 -8.23
N ALA A 28 -2.90 -8.17 -7.30
CA ALA A 28 -3.67 -8.16 -6.06
C ALA A 28 -3.02 -7.34 -4.95
N LEU A 29 -1.80 -6.83 -5.14
CA LEU A 29 -1.13 -5.95 -4.18
C LEU A 29 -1.86 -4.61 -4.12
N ALA A 30 -2.05 -4.11 -2.92
CA ALA A 30 -2.55 -2.75 -2.70
C ALA A 30 -1.96 -2.17 -1.41
N LEU A 31 -2.06 -0.85 -1.28
CA LEU A 31 -1.81 -0.13 -0.06
C LEU A 31 -3.00 -0.31 0.89
N TYR A 32 -2.70 -0.67 2.14
CA TYR A 32 -3.68 -0.78 3.21
C TYR A 32 -3.32 0.16 4.34
N TYR A 33 -4.33 0.76 4.95
CA TYR A 33 -4.19 1.53 6.18
C TYR A 33 -4.73 0.73 7.38
N TRP A 34 -4.17 0.98 8.55
CA TRP A 34 -4.66 0.44 9.81
C TRP A 34 -5.74 1.35 10.41
N ASN A 35 -6.96 0.84 10.58
CA ASN A 35 -8.06 1.63 11.15
C ASN A 35 -8.18 1.54 12.68
N GLY A 36 -7.23 0.89 13.36
CA GLY A 36 -7.30 0.58 14.79
C GLY A 36 -7.69 -0.87 15.09
N PHE A 37 -8.34 -1.57 14.16
CA PHE A 37 -8.85 -2.93 14.33
C PHE A 37 -8.41 -3.91 13.24
N THR A 38 -8.37 -3.44 11.98
CA THR A 38 -8.01 -4.26 10.82
C THR A 38 -7.29 -3.42 9.77
N TRP A 39 -6.59 -4.12 8.87
CA TRP A 39 -6.11 -3.53 7.62
C TRP A 39 -7.27 -3.31 6.67
N VAL A 40 -7.41 -2.08 6.18
CA VAL A 40 -8.43 -1.67 5.21
C VAL A 40 -7.72 -1.20 3.94
N LYS A 41 -8.19 -1.67 2.78
CA LYS A 41 -7.63 -1.26 1.49
C LYS A 41 -7.84 0.23 1.32
N GLU A 42 -6.76 0.95 0.99
CA GLU A 42 -6.84 2.36 0.61
C GLU A 42 -7.61 2.48 -0.71
N PRO A 43 -8.75 3.19 -0.76
CA PRO A 43 -9.58 3.27 -1.97
C PRO A 43 -8.85 3.81 -3.19
N THR A 44 -7.87 4.69 -2.98
CA THR A 44 -7.07 5.31 -4.04
C THR A 44 -5.83 4.53 -4.43
N SER A 45 -5.63 3.32 -3.87
CA SER A 45 -4.44 2.52 -4.15
C SER A 45 -4.44 1.97 -5.57
N GLU A 46 -3.31 2.17 -6.26
CA GLU A 46 -3.01 1.63 -7.58
C GLU A 46 -1.63 0.95 -7.55
N VAL A 47 -1.52 -0.20 -8.22
CA VAL A 47 -0.26 -0.95 -8.37
C VAL A 47 0.22 -0.92 -9.81
N ASP A 48 1.49 -0.62 -10.00
CA ASP A 48 2.23 -0.75 -11.26
C ASP A 48 3.26 -1.88 -11.09
N ILE A 49 2.93 -3.06 -11.64
CA ILE A 49 3.76 -4.26 -11.54
C ILE A 49 4.99 -4.24 -12.46
N ILE A 50 5.04 -3.30 -13.40
CA ILE A 50 6.21 -3.12 -14.28
C ILE A 50 7.22 -2.22 -13.58
N ALA A 51 6.75 -1.12 -12.99
CA ALA A 51 7.58 -0.20 -12.22
C ALA A 51 7.85 -0.65 -10.78
N LYS A 52 7.22 -1.74 -10.32
CA LYS A 52 7.29 -2.25 -8.93
C LYS A 52 6.91 -1.20 -7.90
N ARG A 53 5.79 -0.55 -8.14
CA ARG A 53 5.38 0.65 -7.42
C ARG A 53 3.91 0.63 -7.06
N ILE A 54 3.59 1.15 -5.88
CA ILE A 54 2.22 1.41 -5.44
C ILE A 54 2.07 2.90 -5.17
N THR A 55 0.98 3.48 -5.67
CA THR A 55 0.61 4.87 -5.45
C THR A 55 -0.75 4.97 -4.79
N ALA A 56 -0.95 6.02 -3.98
CA ALA A 56 -2.26 6.35 -3.40
C ALA A 56 -2.37 7.86 -3.14
N THR A 57 -3.60 8.34 -3.00
CA THR A 57 -3.93 9.74 -2.65
C THR A 57 -4.84 9.85 -1.42
N PRO A 58 -4.41 9.31 -0.25
CA PRO A 58 -5.24 9.35 0.95
C PRO A 58 -5.47 10.77 1.47
N ASN A 59 -6.56 10.94 2.22
CA ASN A 59 -6.92 12.16 2.93
C ASN A 59 -6.79 12.03 4.45
N HIS A 60 -6.12 10.97 4.93
CA HIS A 60 -5.91 10.67 6.33
C HIS A 60 -4.50 10.11 6.56
N PHE A 61 -3.96 10.31 7.76
CA PHE A 61 -2.73 9.64 8.19
C PHE A 61 -3.05 8.30 8.85
N SER A 62 -2.14 7.34 8.68
CA SER A 62 -2.24 6.01 9.28
C SER A 62 -0.86 5.32 9.26
N SER A 63 -0.76 4.17 9.92
CA SER A 63 0.22 3.14 9.54
C SER A 63 -0.21 2.50 8.23
N TRP A 64 0.77 2.17 7.38
CA TRP A 64 0.56 1.67 6.03
C TRP A 64 1.28 0.33 5.83
N ALA A 65 0.71 -0.54 5.00
CA ALA A 65 1.34 -1.79 4.57
C ALA A 65 0.93 -2.13 3.13
N ILE A 66 1.83 -2.80 2.40
CA ILE A 66 1.51 -3.43 1.12
C ILE A 66 1.04 -4.85 1.40
N LEU A 67 -0.19 -5.18 1.04
CA LEU A 67 -0.79 -6.50 1.28
C LEU A 67 -1.45 -7.01 0.00
N ALA A 68 -1.55 -8.34 -0.12
CA ALA A 68 -2.41 -9.01 -1.08
C ALA A 68 -3.28 -10.05 -0.37
N GLN A 69 -4.50 -10.24 -0.86
CA GLN A 69 -5.44 -11.20 -0.28
C GLN A 69 -5.19 -12.63 -0.78
N PRO A 70 -5.36 -13.67 0.07
CA PRO A 70 -5.60 -13.59 1.51
C PRO A 70 -4.34 -13.10 2.24
N TYR A 71 -4.51 -12.17 3.19
CA TYR A 71 -3.45 -11.31 3.78
C TYR A 71 -2.10 -12.01 4.01
N ILE A 72 -1.17 -11.85 3.06
CA ILE A 72 0.25 -12.18 3.23
C ILE A 72 1.02 -10.87 3.44
N TYR A 73 1.75 -10.78 4.55
CA TYR A 73 2.60 -9.64 4.88
C TYR A 73 3.92 -9.75 4.11
N LEU A 74 4.28 -8.72 3.35
CA LEU A 74 5.57 -8.62 2.68
C LEU A 74 6.49 -7.67 3.48
N PRO A 75 7.80 -7.98 3.62
CA PRO A 75 8.74 -7.09 4.28
C PRO A 75 8.84 -5.77 3.50
N LEU A 76 8.69 -4.65 4.22
CA LEU A 76 8.82 -3.31 3.66
C LEU A 76 10.31 -2.91 3.64
N ILE A 77 10.82 -2.48 2.49
CA ILE A 77 12.15 -1.86 2.38
C ILE A 77 11.95 -0.35 2.21
N MET A 78 12.51 0.44 3.12
CA MET A 78 12.58 1.90 3.00
C MET A 78 14.00 2.23 2.53
N GLU A 79 14.14 2.87 1.37
CA GLU A 79 15.38 3.56 0.97
C GLU A 79 15.36 5.01 1.46
#